data_AF-A0A7V1HZC2-F1
#
_entry.id   AF-A0A7V1HZC2-F1
#
_cell.length_a   1.000
_cell.length_b   1.000
_cell.length_c   1.000
_cell.angle_alpha   90.00
_cell.angle_beta   90.00
_cell.angle_gamma   90.00
#
_symmetry.space_group_name_H-M   'P 1'
#
loop_
_entity.id
_entity.type
_entity.pdbx_description
1 polymer ?
#
loop_
_entity_poly.entity_id
_entity_poly.type
_entity_poly.pdbx_seq_one_letter_code
_entity_poly.pdbx_strand_id
1 'polypeptide(L)'
;MKKTTILMAALIMLVVSAPQAKAVPQYYTFEGNVYIYSSGDAGAIFAKFGSSTPPTTVTYTVILDFDASGTQTHYDTPSSYMHTYNDTSTYDYFYADAYSGDYLSEVGGGHFNADGNVAENNWGQDYIPGGTNYMYLNSQDELMTMTSSVKFLSLSVGDWIYGANRGYGTGLDYSYINSYLELTSITPVNSVPEPSTLLLLGSGLLGLGMFRRVRGEG
;
A
#
# COMPACT_ATOMS: atom_id res chain seq x y z
N MET A 1 18.03 0.77 45.74
CA MET A 1 18.07 1.77 44.65
C MET A 1 18.51 1.18 43.31
N LYS A 2 19.53 0.29 43.22
CA LYS A 2 19.96 -0.31 41.93
C LYS A 2 18.93 -1.19 41.22
N LYS A 3 18.07 -1.92 41.95
CA LYS A 3 17.10 -2.88 41.38
C LYS A 3 15.89 -2.22 40.69
N THR A 4 15.47 -1.04 41.16
CA THR A 4 14.32 -0.30 40.60
C THR A 4 14.67 0.37 39.27
N THR A 5 15.90 0.89 39.12
CA THR A 5 16.35 1.52 37.88
C THR A 5 16.49 0.50 36.74
N ILE A 6 16.96 -0.72 37.05
CA ILE A 6 17.07 -1.82 36.08
C ILE A 6 15.68 -2.26 35.60
N LEU A 7 14.71 -2.36 36.51
CA LEU A 7 13.33 -2.75 36.17
C LEU A 7 12.67 -1.71 35.25
N MET A 8 12.90 -0.41 35.52
CA MET A 8 12.36 0.69 34.72
C MET A 8 13.00 0.74 33.33
N ALA A 9 14.31 0.53 33.23
CA ALA A 9 15.02 0.44 31.96
C ALA A 9 14.59 -0.78 31.12
N ALA A 10 14.35 -1.92 31.77
CA ALA A 10 13.84 -3.12 31.11
C ALA A 10 12.40 -2.93 30.59
N LEU A 11 11.54 -2.24 31.35
CA LEU A 11 10.17 -1.93 30.93
C LEU A 11 10.14 -0.98 29.74
N ILE A 12 11.02 0.05 29.74
CA ILE A 12 11.16 0.98 28.61
C ILE A 12 11.67 0.23 27.37
N MET A 13 12.67 -0.64 27.51
CA MET A 13 13.15 -1.45 26.38
C MET A 13 12.07 -2.39 25.83
N LEU A 14 11.23 -2.98 26.69
CA LEU A 14 10.14 -3.87 26.27
C LEU A 14 9.04 -3.14 25.48
N VAL A 15 8.73 -1.89 25.85
CA VAL A 15 7.73 -1.05 25.16
C VAL A 15 8.27 -0.56 23.82
N VAL A 16 9.56 -0.23 23.75
CA VAL A 16 10.22 0.21 22.50
C VAL A 16 10.46 -0.97 21.54
N SER A 17 10.57 -2.20 22.04
CA SER A 17 10.83 -3.40 21.21
C SER A 17 9.58 -4.18 20.78
N ALA A 18 8.37 -3.73 21.13
CA ALA A 18 7.17 -4.44 20.71
C ALA A 18 6.97 -4.26 19.19
N PRO A 19 6.86 -5.36 18.41
CA PRO A 19 6.55 -5.25 16.99
C PRO A 19 5.20 -4.58 16.82
N GLN A 20 5.16 -3.45 16.10
CA GLN A 20 3.92 -2.81 15.72
C GLN A 20 3.13 -3.79 14.84
N ALA A 21 2.02 -4.30 15.36
CA ALA A 21 1.06 -5.03 14.54
C ALA A 21 0.52 -4.06 13.47
N LYS A 22 0.73 -4.37 12.19
CA LYS A 22 0.32 -3.56 11.03
C LYS A 22 -1.18 -3.72 10.74
N ALA A 23 -2.03 -3.50 11.74
CA ALA A 23 -3.47 -3.75 11.64
C ALA A 23 -4.29 -2.58 11.04
N VAL A 24 -3.64 -1.73 10.26
CA VAL A 24 -4.25 -0.54 9.66
C VAL A 24 -3.69 -0.32 8.26
N PRO A 25 -4.48 0.24 7.32
CA PRO A 25 -3.96 0.65 6.03
C PRO A 25 -2.71 1.51 6.17
N GLN A 26 -1.73 1.26 5.30
CA GLN A 26 -0.45 1.99 5.28
C GLN A 26 -0.20 2.57 3.90
N TYR A 27 0.34 3.79 3.86
CA TYR A 27 0.93 4.36 2.66
C TYR A 27 2.31 3.73 2.44
N TYR A 28 2.50 3.15 1.26
CA TYR A 28 3.78 2.73 0.74
C TYR A 28 4.17 3.70 -0.37
N THR A 29 5.28 4.41 -0.18
CA THR A 29 5.81 5.35 -1.18
C THR A 29 7.00 4.74 -1.88
N PHE A 30 6.93 4.68 -3.20
CA PHE A 30 7.95 4.17 -4.07
C PHE A 30 8.51 5.30 -4.93
N GLU A 31 9.83 5.36 -5.09
CA GLU A 31 10.49 6.32 -5.96
C GLU A 31 11.49 5.61 -6.87
N GLY A 32 11.59 6.03 -8.12
CA GLY A 32 12.67 5.54 -8.95
C GLY A 32 12.55 5.92 -10.41
N ASN A 33 13.35 5.28 -11.26
CA ASN A 33 13.61 5.75 -12.61
C ASN A 33 12.71 5.08 -13.64
N VAL A 34 12.23 5.87 -14.60
CA VAL A 34 11.61 5.38 -15.82
C VAL A 34 12.68 4.76 -16.70
N TYR A 35 12.50 3.50 -17.11
CA TYR A 35 13.46 2.80 -17.98
C TYR A 35 12.92 2.55 -19.39
N ILE A 36 11.60 2.46 -19.55
CA ILE A 36 10.94 2.38 -20.85
C ILE A 36 9.66 3.20 -20.78
N TYR A 37 9.39 3.95 -21.84
CA TYR A 37 8.10 4.59 -22.06
C TYR A 37 7.75 4.58 -23.55
N SER A 38 6.46 4.68 -23.86
CA SER A 38 5.97 4.95 -25.20
C SER A 38 4.76 5.84 -25.10
N SER A 39 4.77 6.91 -25.88
CA SER A 39 3.63 7.82 -26.00
C SER A 39 2.64 7.43 -27.07
N GLY A 40 2.55 6.12 -27.38
CA GLY A 40 1.76 5.56 -28.48
C GLY A 40 0.44 6.30 -28.70
N ASP A 41 0.10 6.48 -29.98
CA ASP A 41 -0.99 7.16 -30.70
C ASP A 41 -2.18 7.80 -29.95
N ALA A 42 -2.47 7.42 -28.71
CA ALA A 42 -3.45 8.03 -27.81
C ALA A 42 -3.13 9.47 -27.42
N GLY A 43 -1.87 9.92 -27.56
CA GLY A 43 -1.43 11.23 -27.07
C GLY A 43 -1.55 11.38 -25.54
N ALA A 44 -1.81 10.28 -24.83
CA ALA A 44 -2.17 10.22 -23.42
C ALA A 44 -1.04 10.64 -22.47
N ILE A 45 0.22 10.67 -22.92
CA ILE A 45 1.33 10.97 -21.99
C ILE A 45 1.53 12.45 -21.71
N PHE A 46 1.31 13.39 -22.62
CA PHE A 46 2.13 14.63 -22.51
C PHE A 46 1.45 15.89 -22.01
N ALA A 47 0.12 15.96 -22.03
CA ALA A 47 -0.59 17.16 -21.61
C ALA A 47 -0.39 17.48 -20.11
N LYS A 48 -0.29 16.47 -19.25
CA LYS A 48 -0.06 16.64 -17.80
C LYS A 48 1.35 17.11 -17.45
N PHE A 49 2.35 16.79 -18.27
CA PHE A 49 3.76 17.16 -18.01
C PHE A 49 4.18 18.49 -18.64
N GLY A 50 3.33 19.09 -19.48
CA GLY A 50 3.70 20.28 -20.26
C GLY A 50 4.88 20.04 -21.21
N SER A 51 5.26 18.80 -21.46
CA SER A 51 6.40 18.40 -22.30
C SER A 51 6.12 17.06 -22.98
N SER A 52 6.78 16.81 -24.12
CA SER A 52 6.66 15.58 -24.90
C SER A 52 7.47 14.40 -24.34
N THR A 53 7.89 14.44 -23.08
CA THR A 53 8.71 13.39 -22.44
C THR A 53 8.23 13.19 -20.99
N PRO A 54 8.07 11.95 -20.50
CA PRO A 54 7.76 11.75 -19.08
C PRO A 54 8.96 12.17 -18.20
N PRO A 55 8.75 12.42 -16.91
CA PRO A 55 9.85 12.66 -16.00
C PRO A 55 10.77 11.42 -15.95
N THR A 56 12.08 11.64 -15.79
CA THR A 56 13.05 10.54 -15.67
C THR A 56 12.86 9.73 -14.39
N THR A 57 12.25 10.36 -13.39
CA THR A 57 11.99 9.79 -12.07
C THR A 57 10.50 9.95 -11.76
N VAL A 58 9.93 8.93 -11.15
CA VAL A 58 8.52 8.85 -10.78
C VAL A 58 8.39 8.51 -9.31
N THR A 59 7.31 9.00 -8.70
CA THR A 59 6.94 8.70 -7.32
C THR A 59 5.52 8.17 -7.30
N TYR A 60 5.34 6.96 -6.78
CA TYR A 60 4.03 6.34 -6.60
C TYR A 60 3.76 6.19 -5.11
N THR A 61 2.56 6.55 -4.66
CA THR A 61 2.10 6.22 -3.31
C THR A 61 0.85 5.37 -3.42
N VAL A 62 0.87 4.23 -2.73
CA VAL A 62 -0.23 3.28 -2.71
C VAL A 62 -0.65 3.01 -1.26
N ILE A 63 -1.93 2.75 -1.06
CA ILE A 63 -2.48 2.30 0.22
C ILE A 63 -2.50 0.79 0.18
N LEU A 64 -1.87 0.12 1.15
CA LEU A 64 -1.96 -1.32 1.33
C LEU A 64 -2.61 -1.65 2.67
N ASP A 65 -3.56 -2.58 2.66
CA ASP A 65 -4.16 -3.15 3.85
C ASP A 65 -4.23 -4.67 3.70
N PHE A 66 -3.34 -5.35 4.44
CA PHE A 66 -3.22 -6.81 4.42
C PHE A 66 -4.30 -7.53 5.25
N ASP A 67 -5.08 -6.80 6.05
CA ASP A 67 -6.19 -7.36 6.82
C ASP A 67 -7.55 -7.15 6.11
N ALA A 68 -7.56 -6.48 4.95
CA ALA A 68 -8.75 -6.26 4.13
C ALA A 68 -8.64 -6.99 2.79
N SER A 69 -9.78 -7.49 2.29
CA SER A 69 -9.84 -8.19 1.00
C SER A 69 -9.67 -7.22 -0.17
N GLY A 70 -8.91 -7.65 -1.18
CA GLY A 70 -8.84 -6.93 -2.46
C GLY A 70 -10.15 -6.97 -3.23
N THR A 71 -10.44 -5.91 -3.97
CA THR A 71 -11.68 -5.77 -4.76
C THR A 71 -11.43 -5.38 -6.21
N GLN A 72 -12.39 -5.70 -7.07
CA GLN A 72 -12.43 -5.27 -8.47
C GLN A 72 -13.86 -4.90 -8.83
N THR A 73 -14.07 -3.67 -9.30
CA THR A 73 -15.38 -3.19 -9.76
C THR A 73 -15.49 -3.36 -11.27
N HIS A 74 -16.59 -3.95 -11.73
CA HIS A 74 -16.87 -4.14 -13.15
C HIS A 74 -18.03 -3.25 -13.60
N TYR A 75 -17.93 -2.71 -14.82
CA TYR A 75 -19.07 -2.14 -15.51
C TYR A 75 -20.12 -3.22 -15.77
N ASP A 76 -21.39 -2.91 -15.53
CA ASP A 76 -22.50 -3.82 -15.81
C ASP A 76 -23.81 -3.03 -15.92
N THR A 77 -24.81 -3.61 -16.57
CA THR A 77 -26.13 -3.02 -16.82
C THR A 77 -27.21 -3.86 -16.12
N PRO A 78 -28.06 -3.26 -15.24
CA PRO A 78 -28.32 -1.83 -15.06
C PRO A 78 -27.36 -1.11 -14.09
N SER A 79 -26.45 -1.83 -13.44
CA SER A 79 -25.53 -1.26 -12.46
C SER A 79 -24.29 -2.13 -12.32
N SER A 80 -23.12 -1.47 -12.22
CA SER A 80 -21.84 -2.09 -11.89
C SER A 80 -21.91 -3.02 -10.67
N TYR A 81 -21.06 -4.04 -10.66
CA TYR A 81 -20.90 -4.96 -9.53
C TYR A 81 -19.44 -5.01 -9.05
N MET A 82 -19.26 -5.43 -7.80
CA MET A 82 -17.94 -5.59 -7.17
C MET A 82 -17.63 -7.07 -6.97
N HIS A 83 -16.46 -7.49 -7.43
CA HIS A 83 -15.84 -8.77 -7.10
C HIS A 83 -14.89 -8.59 -5.92
N THR A 84 -14.92 -9.53 -4.97
CA THR A 84 -14.02 -9.54 -3.80
C THR A 84 -13.16 -10.79 -3.87
N TYR A 85 -11.85 -10.61 -3.82
CA TYR A 85 -10.90 -11.71 -3.79
C TYR A 85 -10.80 -12.28 -2.36
N ASN A 86 -10.84 -13.60 -2.26
CA ASN A 86 -10.63 -14.32 -1.00
C ASN A 86 -9.32 -15.10 -1.09
N ASP A 87 -8.65 -15.24 0.04
CA ASP A 87 -7.45 -16.07 0.14
C ASP A 87 -7.71 -17.49 -0.32
N THR A 88 -6.66 -18.07 -0.90
CA THR A 88 -6.63 -19.45 -1.34
C THR A 88 -5.40 -20.14 -0.78
N SER A 89 -5.24 -21.44 -1.05
CA SER A 89 -3.98 -22.14 -0.72
C SER A 89 -2.76 -21.61 -1.48
N THR A 90 -2.97 -20.77 -2.49
CA THR A 90 -1.95 -20.36 -3.47
C THR A 90 -1.67 -18.86 -3.42
N TYR A 91 -2.68 -18.06 -3.08
CA TYR A 91 -2.65 -16.61 -3.10
C TYR A 91 -3.22 -16.07 -1.80
N ASP A 92 -2.50 -15.10 -1.24
CA ASP A 92 -2.90 -14.27 -0.12
C ASP A 92 -3.28 -12.89 -0.69
N TYR A 93 -4.57 -12.56 -0.67
CA TYR A 93 -5.13 -11.38 -1.33
C TYR A 93 -5.33 -10.26 -0.32
N PHE A 94 -4.96 -9.04 -0.72
CA PHE A 94 -5.08 -7.87 0.13
C PHE A 94 -5.65 -6.67 -0.64
N TYR A 95 -6.21 -5.73 0.10
CA TYR A 95 -6.65 -4.46 -0.44
C TYR A 95 -5.44 -3.59 -0.79
N ALA A 96 -5.47 -3.03 -2.00
CA ALA A 96 -4.47 -2.10 -2.48
C ALA A 96 -5.16 -0.97 -3.24
N ASP A 97 -4.71 0.27 -3.10
CA ASP A 97 -5.30 1.38 -3.85
C ASP A 97 -4.24 2.41 -4.25
N ALA A 98 -4.43 3.02 -5.42
CA ALA A 98 -3.56 4.11 -5.86
C ALA A 98 -3.94 5.39 -5.11
N TYR A 99 -2.99 5.92 -4.33
CA TYR A 99 -3.21 7.20 -3.65
C TYR A 99 -2.69 8.38 -4.48
N SER A 100 -1.49 8.23 -5.06
CA SER A 100 -0.89 9.25 -5.90
C SER A 100 0.21 8.69 -6.82
N GLY A 101 0.62 9.51 -7.79
CA GLY A 101 1.64 9.13 -8.76
C GLY A 101 1.07 8.54 -10.03
N ASP A 102 -0.23 8.64 -10.29
CA ASP A 102 -0.76 8.26 -11.59
C ASP A 102 -0.34 9.28 -12.66
N TYR A 103 0.52 8.82 -13.58
CA TYR A 103 1.20 9.65 -14.54
C TYR A 103 0.52 9.64 -15.90
N LEU A 104 -0.32 8.63 -16.17
CA LEU A 104 -1.06 8.46 -17.41
C LEU A 104 -2.55 8.49 -17.15
N SER A 105 -3.29 9.09 -18.06
CA SER A 105 -4.74 9.06 -18.01
C SER A 105 -5.32 8.59 -19.33
N GLU A 106 -6.53 8.07 -19.27
CA GLU A 106 -7.29 7.70 -20.44
C GLU A 106 -7.63 8.94 -21.28
N VAL A 107 -7.80 8.73 -22.59
CA VAL A 107 -8.14 9.81 -23.53
C VAL A 107 -9.46 9.51 -24.21
N GLY A 108 -10.34 10.52 -24.26
CA GLY A 108 -11.66 10.38 -24.87
C GLY A 108 -12.59 9.43 -24.11
N GLY A 109 -12.31 9.17 -22.83
CA GLY A 109 -13.06 8.26 -21.98
C GLY A 109 -12.61 6.80 -22.04
N GLY A 110 -11.45 6.50 -22.65
CA GLY A 110 -10.92 5.13 -22.68
C GLY A 110 -11.63 4.19 -23.66
N HIS A 111 -11.19 2.93 -23.67
CA HIS A 111 -11.71 1.85 -24.52
C HIS A 111 -12.55 0.83 -23.73
N PHE A 112 -12.17 0.52 -22.49
CA PHE A 112 -12.67 -0.61 -21.72
C PHE A 112 -13.86 -0.24 -20.84
N ASN A 113 -14.96 0.18 -21.47
CA ASN A 113 -16.18 0.65 -20.81
C ASN A 113 -17.42 -0.22 -21.04
N ALA A 114 -17.27 -1.44 -21.58
CA ALA A 114 -18.41 -2.34 -21.81
C ALA A 114 -18.71 -3.21 -20.59
N ASP A 115 -19.90 -3.80 -20.55
CA ASP A 115 -20.29 -4.75 -19.49
C ASP A 115 -19.23 -5.86 -19.33
N GLY A 116 -18.81 -6.10 -18.10
CA GLY A 116 -17.75 -7.03 -17.73
C GLY A 116 -16.34 -6.43 -17.72
N ASN A 117 -16.10 -5.26 -18.34
CA ASN A 117 -14.81 -4.57 -18.21
C ASN A 117 -14.59 -4.05 -16.80
N VAL A 118 -13.32 -3.91 -16.43
CA VAL A 118 -12.92 -3.49 -15.08
C VAL A 118 -12.93 -1.97 -15.00
N ALA A 119 -13.88 -1.44 -14.24
CA ALA A 119 -13.98 -0.02 -13.92
C ALA A 119 -12.93 0.39 -12.88
N GLU A 120 -12.59 -0.50 -11.94
CA GLU A 120 -11.62 -0.20 -10.89
C GLU A 120 -10.97 -1.49 -10.34
N ASN A 121 -9.65 -1.44 -10.15
CA ASN A 121 -8.90 -2.44 -9.41
C ASN A 121 -8.45 -1.83 -8.08
N ASN A 122 -8.75 -2.52 -6.98
CA ASN A 122 -8.20 -2.19 -5.68
C ASN A 122 -7.70 -3.46 -4.98
N TRP A 123 -6.73 -4.14 -5.59
CA TRP A 123 -6.26 -5.42 -5.07
C TRP A 123 -4.78 -5.70 -5.33
N GLY A 124 -4.19 -6.46 -4.41
CA GLY A 124 -2.90 -7.12 -4.61
C GLY A 124 -2.95 -8.56 -4.15
N GLN A 125 -1.92 -9.31 -4.54
CA GLN A 125 -1.75 -10.70 -4.15
C GLN A 125 -0.28 -11.04 -3.88
N ASP A 126 -0.07 -11.79 -2.81
CA ASP A 126 1.18 -12.48 -2.52
C ASP A 126 1.06 -13.96 -2.92
N TYR A 127 1.99 -14.44 -3.74
CA TYR A 127 2.03 -15.83 -4.17
C TYR A 127 2.71 -16.69 -3.11
N ILE A 128 1.93 -17.56 -2.46
CA ILE A 128 2.35 -18.33 -1.28
C ILE A 128 3.56 -19.25 -1.57
N PRO A 129 3.61 -20.01 -2.68
CA PRO A 129 4.73 -20.89 -3.00
C PRO A 129 6.06 -20.18 -3.30
N GLY A 130 6.03 -18.85 -3.49
CA GLY A 130 7.18 -18.05 -3.87
C GLY A 130 7.27 -17.84 -5.38
N GLY A 131 7.57 -16.60 -5.79
CA GLY A 131 7.54 -16.18 -7.19
C GLY A 131 7.13 -14.72 -7.30
N THR A 132 6.42 -14.40 -8.37
CA THR A 132 6.01 -13.04 -8.69
C THR A 132 4.71 -12.68 -7.99
N ASN A 133 4.73 -11.57 -7.24
CA ASN A 133 3.59 -10.97 -6.57
C ASN A 133 3.09 -9.80 -7.40
N TYR A 134 1.79 -9.55 -7.37
CA TYR A 134 1.15 -8.53 -8.22
C TYR A 134 0.26 -7.60 -7.43
N MET A 135 0.18 -6.36 -7.90
CA MET A 135 -0.79 -5.37 -7.47
C MET A 135 -1.40 -4.75 -8.71
N TYR A 136 -2.73 -4.63 -8.73
CA TYR A 136 -3.50 -4.00 -9.79
C TYR A 136 -4.31 -2.86 -9.18
N LEU A 137 -4.15 -1.67 -9.75
CA LEU A 137 -4.68 -0.42 -9.27
C LEU A 137 -5.32 0.34 -10.43
N ASN A 138 -6.26 1.25 -10.12
CA ASN A 138 -7.03 2.05 -11.09
C ASN A 138 -7.91 1.22 -12.03
N SER A 139 -8.50 1.87 -13.04
CA SER A 139 -9.33 1.24 -14.08
C SER A 139 -8.50 0.43 -15.09
N GLN A 140 -9.17 -0.32 -15.95
CA GLN A 140 -8.51 -1.01 -17.07
C GLN A 140 -7.92 -0.03 -18.10
N ASP A 141 -8.52 1.15 -18.24
CA ASP A 141 -8.08 2.21 -19.15
C ASP A 141 -6.94 3.07 -18.59
N GLU A 142 -6.81 3.17 -17.27
CA GLU A 142 -5.76 3.92 -16.53
C GLU A 142 -4.90 2.99 -15.66
N LEU A 143 -4.63 1.78 -16.17
CA LEU A 143 -4.10 0.69 -15.37
C LEU A 143 -2.72 1.00 -14.79
N MET A 144 -2.60 0.90 -13.46
CA MET A 144 -1.33 0.87 -12.75
C MET A 144 -1.10 -0.53 -12.16
N THR A 145 0.07 -1.10 -12.43
CA THR A 145 0.47 -2.40 -11.87
C THR A 145 1.82 -2.30 -11.20
N MET A 146 1.96 -2.99 -10.07
CA MET A 146 3.24 -3.19 -9.41
C MET A 146 3.55 -4.67 -9.28
N THR A 147 4.80 -5.03 -9.49
CA THR A 147 5.27 -6.42 -9.50
C THR A 147 6.52 -6.55 -8.64
N SER A 148 6.51 -7.54 -7.74
CA SER A 148 7.61 -7.77 -6.79
C SER A 148 8.01 -9.24 -6.76
N SER A 149 9.31 -9.51 -6.63
CA SER A 149 9.83 -10.87 -6.38
C SER A 149 9.77 -11.25 -4.89
N VAL A 150 9.57 -10.26 -4.02
CA VAL A 150 9.35 -10.42 -2.57
C VAL A 150 7.88 -10.15 -2.28
N LYS A 151 7.31 -10.88 -1.32
CA LYS A 151 5.93 -10.66 -0.87
C LYS A 151 5.75 -9.23 -0.42
N PHE A 152 4.66 -8.56 -0.82
CA PHE A 152 4.34 -7.20 -0.44
C PHE A 152 4.23 -7.04 1.08
N LEU A 153 3.68 -8.04 1.78
CA LEU A 153 3.64 -8.07 3.25
C LEU A 153 5.03 -8.03 3.89
N SER A 154 6.04 -8.55 3.17
CA SER A 154 7.43 -8.64 3.63
C SER A 154 8.33 -7.51 3.15
N LEU A 155 7.81 -6.54 2.39
CA LEU A 155 8.60 -5.40 1.93
C LEU A 155 9.05 -4.51 3.09
N SER A 156 10.25 -3.98 2.92
CA SER A 156 10.94 -3.06 3.81
C SER A 156 11.56 -1.91 3.00
N VAL A 157 11.80 -0.78 3.67
CA VAL A 157 12.40 0.38 3.02
C VAL A 157 13.76 0.00 2.43
N GLY A 158 13.97 0.35 1.16
CA GLY A 158 15.13 -0.03 0.35
C GLY A 158 14.88 -1.22 -0.61
N ASP A 159 13.75 -1.92 -0.47
CA ASP A 159 13.40 -3.00 -1.40
C ASP A 159 12.99 -2.46 -2.78
N TRP A 160 13.33 -3.20 -3.83
CA TRP A 160 13.09 -2.82 -5.22
C TRP A 160 11.96 -3.62 -5.86
N ILE A 161 11.09 -2.92 -6.59
CA ILE A 161 9.98 -3.49 -7.34
C ILE A 161 9.91 -2.89 -8.75
N TYR A 162 9.05 -3.47 -9.59
CA TYR A 162 8.73 -2.95 -10.91
C TYR A 162 7.36 -2.28 -10.90
N GLY A 163 7.28 -1.07 -11.46
CA GLY A 163 6.02 -0.37 -11.70
C GLY A 163 5.73 -0.29 -13.20
N ALA A 164 4.47 -0.38 -13.57
CA ALA A 164 3.98 -0.03 -14.88
C ALA A 164 2.69 0.78 -14.76
N ASN A 165 2.54 1.77 -15.62
CA ASN A 165 1.36 2.63 -15.71
C ASN A 165 0.98 2.75 -17.18
N ARG A 166 -0.32 2.69 -17.49
CA ARG A 166 -0.86 2.68 -18.86
C ARG A 166 -2.08 3.60 -18.95
N GLY A 167 -2.22 4.25 -20.09
CA GLY A 167 -3.39 5.05 -20.44
C GLY A 167 -3.88 4.67 -21.83
N TYR A 168 -5.14 4.28 -21.96
CA TYR A 168 -5.78 3.90 -23.22
C TYR A 168 -6.58 5.07 -23.82
N GLY A 169 -6.57 5.17 -25.13
CA GLY A 169 -7.52 5.96 -25.91
C GLY A 169 -8.67 5.10 -26.41
N THR A 170 -9.66 5.74 -27.04
CA THR A 170 -10.90 5.08 -27.51
C THR A 170 -10.67 3.93 -28.51
N GLY A 171 -9.56 3.91 -29.24
CA GLY A 171 -9.29 3.00 -30.35
C GLY A 171 -8.32 1.85 -30.04
N LEU A 172 -8.13 1.49 -28.75
CA LEU A 172 -7.09 0.57 -28.25
C LEU A 172 -5.65 1.07 -28.39
N ASP A 173 -5.46 2.27 -28.94
CA ASP A 173 -4.24 3.01 -28.82
C ASP A 173 -3.92 3.23 -27.33
N TYR A 174 -2.64 3.09 -26.97
CA TYR A 174 -2.24 3.27 -25.58
C TYR A 174 -0.84 3.80 -25.46
N SER A 175 -0.63 4.40 -24.30
CA SER A 175 0.63 4.92 -23.83
C SER A 175 1.03 4.18 -22.56
N TYR A 176 2.34 4.07 -22.30
CA TYR A 176 2.83 3.38 -21.10
C TYR A 176 4.14 3.95 -20.56
N ILE A 177 4.32 3.78 -19.26
CA ILE A 177 5.54 4.07 -18.50
C ILE A 177 5.88 2.82 -17.68
N ASN A 178 7.14 2.36 -17.78
CA ASN A 178 7.68 1.31 -16.91
C ASN A 178 8.86 1.85 -16.10
N SER A 179 8.90 1.48 -14.83
CA SER A 179 9.83 2.06 -13.84
C SER A 179 10.45 1.00 -12.94
N TYR A 180 11.71 1.22 -12.55
CA TYR A 180 12.34 0.56 -11.41
C TYR A 180 12.09 1.42 -10.18
N LEU A 181 11.59 0.83 -9.11
CA LEU A 181 11.08 1.56 -7.96
C LEU A 181 11.69 1.03 -6.68
N GLU A 182 12.20 1.92 -5.84
CA GLU A 182 12.66 1.64 -4.49
C GLU A 182 11.58 2.07 -3.49
N LEU A 183 11.27 1.21 -2.51
CA LEU A 183 10.39 1.56 -1.41
C LEU A 183 11.10 2.55 -0.48
N THR A 184 10.67 3.81 -0.47
CA THR A 184 11.33 4.87 0.30
C THR A 184 10.67 5.12 1.66
N SER A 185 9.38 4.82 1.80
CA SER A 185 8.70 4.95 3.09
C SER A 185 7.48 4.04 3.24
N ILE A 186 7.20 3.66 4.49
CA ILE A 186 5.96 3.02 4.92
C ILE A 186 5.43 3.85 6.09
N THR A 187 4.22 4.39 5.97
CA THR A 187 3.59 5.21 7.01
C THR A 187 2.13 4.83 7.21
N PRO A 188 1.57 4.87 8.43
CA PRO A 188 0.16 4.56 8.65
C PRO A 188 -0.74 5.62 8.00
N VAL A 189 -1.85 5.20 7.39
CA VAL A 189 -2.83 6.12 6.77
C VAL A 189 -3.46 7.04 7.80
N ASN A 190 -3.63 6.55 9.03
CA ASN A 190 -4.00 7.32 10.20
C ASN A 190 -3.00 7.05 11.32
N SER A 191 -2.14 8.02 11.66
CA SER A 191 -1.31 7.95 12.87
C SER A 191 -2.22 8.16 14.08
N VAL A 192 -2.83 7.09 14.57
CA VAL A 192 -3.51 7.14 15.87
C VAL A 192 -2.42 7.33 16.93
N PRO A 193 -2.41 8.44 17.71
CA PRO A 193 -1.49 8.57 18.81
C PRO A 193 -1.69 7.38 19.74
N GLU A 194 -0.61 6.68 20.09
CA GLU A 194 -0.67 5.51 20.97
C GLU A 194 -1.59 5.81 22.16
N PRO A 195 -2.63 4.99 22.38
CA PRO A 195 -3.65 5.36 23.34
C PRO A 195 -2.98 5.44 24.71
N SER A 196 -3.22 6.56 25.40
CA SER A 196 -2.73 6.84 26.75
C SER A 196 -3.15 5.76 27.77
N THR A 197 -3.95 4.78 27.35
CA THR A 197 -4.32 3.55 28.07
C THR A 197 -3.13 2.64 28.37
N LEU A 198 -2.09 2.55 27.52
CA LEU A 198 -0.89 1.78 27.84
C LEU A 198 -0.07 2.46 28.95
N LEU A 199 0.04 3.79 28.87
CA LEU A 199 0.65 4.62 29.92
C LEU A 199 -0.19 4.56 31.22
N LEU A 200 -1.52 4.58 31.11
CA LEU A 200 -2.45 4.49 32.24
C LEU A 200 -2.44 3.10 32.89
N LEU A 201 -2.35 2.03 32.09
CA LEU A 201 -2.23 0.65 32.58
C LEU A 201 -0.88 0.45 33.28
N GLY A 202 0.21 0.93 32.67
CA GLY A 202 1.55 0.89 33.26
C GLY A 202 1.66 1.70 34.56
N SER A 203 1.12 2.92 34.57
CA SER A 203 1.09 3.76 35.78
C SER A 203 0.15 3.23 36.85
N GLY A 204 -0.99 2.63 36.47
CA GLY A 204 -1.94 1.99 37.39
C GLY A 204 -1.34 0.78 38.11
N LEU A 205 -0.58 -0.07 37.40
CA LEU A 205 0.14 -1.21 37.99
C LEU A 205 1.27 -0.77 38.94
N LEU A 206 2.00 0.30 38.60
CA LEU A 206 2.99 0.90 39.50
C LEU A 206 2.34 1.50 40.76
N GLY A 207 1.20 2.17 40.60
CA GLY A 207 0.40 2.67 41.73
C GLY A 207 -0.03 1.55 42.67
N LEU A 208 -0.59 0.46 42.14
CA LEU A 208 -0.99 -0.72 42.92
C LEU A 208 0.19 -1.38 43.66
N GLY A 209 1.37 -1.41 43.04
CA GLY A 209 2.59 -1.91 43.68
C GLY A 209 3.09 -1.06 44.85
N MET A 210 2.95 0.28 44.78
CA MET A 210 3.33 1.18 45.87
C MET A 210 2.35 1.14 47.04
N PHE A 211 1.05 0.99 46.80
CA PHE A 211 0.04 0.86 47.86
C PHE A 211 0.17 -0.43 48.69
N ARG A 212 0.78 -1.48 48.13
CA ARG A 212 1.06 -2.72 48.89
C ARG A 212 2.19 -2.57 49.92
N ARG A 213 3.05 -1.55 49.80
CA ARG A 213 4.21 -1.37 50.68
C ARG A 213 3.91 -0.59 51.96
N VAL A 214 2.80 0.14 51.99
CA VAL A 214 2.39 0.97 53.14
C VAL A 214 1.59 0.18 54.20
N ARG A 215 1.24 -1.09 53.92
CA ARG A 215 0.41 -1.92 54.82
C ARG A 215 1.19 -2.96 55.64
N GLY A 216 2.51 -2.79 55.78
CA GLY A 216 3.41 -3.76 56.41
C GLY A 216 4.16 -3.26 57.66
N GLU A 217 3.72 -2.18 58.30
CA GLU A 217 4.25 -1.77 59.62
C GLU A 217 3.08 -1.41 60.53
N GLY A 218 2.68 -2.39 61.34
CA GLY A 218 1.66 -2.33 62.38
C GLY A 218 1.73 -3.59 63.21
#